data_AF-A0A1E7YVB8-F1
#
_entry.id   AF-A0A1E7YVB8-F1
#
_cell.length_a   1.000
_cell.length_b   1.000
_cell.length_c   1.000
_cell.angle_alpha   90.00
_cell.angle_beta   90.00
_cell.angle_gamma   90.00
#
_symmetry.space_group_name_H-M   'P 1'
#
loop_
_entity.id
_entity.type
_entity.pdbx_description
1 polymer ?
#
loop_
_entity_poly.entity_id
_entity_poly.type
_entity_poly.pdbx_seq_one_letter_code
_entity_poly.pdbx_strand_id
1 'polypeptide(L)'
;MGKLRQAVNAATVPLIGGIYSGGYQEVWKALKDRYDNKKQLAEIHVSRFLNLKTATHESSQSLLAIVDTVHESLRALRVMDTPINQWDALAVPIVVAKLPAITKRDWYMRCSGETCS
;
A
#
# COMPACT_ATOMS: atom_id res chain seq x y z
N MET A 1 -14.08 4.78 -32.32
CA MET A 1 -14.80 3.78 -31.50
C MET A 1 -15.17 2.47 -32.22
N GLY A 2 -14.74 2.21 -33.47
CA GLY A 2 -15.30 1.10 -34.27
C GLY A 2 -14.55 -0.24 -34.29
N LYS A 3 -13.28 -0.33 -33.87
CA LYS A 3 -12.43 -1.52 -34.13
C LYS A 3 -12.02 -2.35 -32.91
N LEU A 4 -12.31 -1.88 -31.68
CA LEU A 4 -11.97 -2.62 -30.45
C LEU A 4 -12.99 -3.71 -30.08
N ARG A 5 -14.16 -3.73 -30.71
CA ARG A 5 -15.19 -4.77 -30.49
C ARG A 5 -14.84 -6.12 -31.11
N GLN A 6 -13.85 -6.18 -32.01
CA GLN A 6 -13.64 -7.36 -32.86
C GLN A 6 -12.55 -8.32 -32.34
N ALA A 7 -11.84 -7.97 -31.26
CA ALA A 7 -10.64 -8.68 -30.83
C ALA A 7 -10.77 -9.46 -29.51
N VAL A 8 -11.98 -9.59 -28.93
CA VAL A 8 -12.16 -10.30 -27.66
C VAL A 8 -13.11 -11.49 -27.83
N ASN A 9 -12.56 -12.70 -27.65
CA ASN A 9 -13.30 -13.95 -27.66
C ASN A 9 -14.10 -14.09 -26.36
N ALA A 10 -15.43 -14.17 -26.49
CA ALA A 10 -16.43 -13.93 -25.45
C ALA A 10 -16.73 -15.14 -24.53
N ALA A 11 -16.03 -16.25 -24.67
CA ALA A 11 -16.49 -17.55 -24.17
C ALA A 11 -16.15 -17.87 -22.69
N THR A 12 -15.27 -17.12 -22.02
CA THR A 12 -14.79 -17.49 -20.66
C THR A 12 -15.23 -16.55 -19.53
N VAL A 13 -16.11 -15.58 -19.80
CA VAL A 13 -16.71 -14.71 -18.78
C VAL A 13 -18.18 -15.10 -18.60
N PRO A 14 -18.70 -15.29 -17.37
CA PRO A 14 -20.13 -15.39 -17.14
C PRO A 14 -20.76 -14.03 -17.51
N LEU A 15 -21.19 -13.94 -18.76
CA LEU A 15 -21.89 -12.80 -19.36
C LEU A 15 -23.34 -13.21 -19.51
N ILE A 16 -24.26 -12.51 -18.86
CA ILE A 16 -25.68 -12.57 -19.22
C ILE A 16 -26.01 -11.32 -20.04
N GLY A 17 -26.24 -11.51 -21.35
CA GLY A 17 -27.31 -10.80 -22.08
C GLY A 17 -27.09 -9.38 -22.62
N GLY A 18 -25.88 -8.80 -22.61
CA GLY A 18 -25.55 -7.67 -23.49
C GLY A 18 -26.18 -6.29 -23.22
N ILE A 19 -27.16 -6.16 -22.31
CA ILE A 19 -27.63 -4.91 -21.71
C ILE A 19 -27.96 -5.22 -20.24
N TYR A 20 -27.40 -4.46 -19.30
CA TYR A 20 -27.60 -4.66 -17.87
C TYR A 20 -28.98 -4.12 -17.46
N SER A 21 -29.86 -4.97 -16.91
CA SER A 21 -31.25 -4.63 -16.54
C SER A 21 -31.44 -4.27 -15.07
N GLY A 22 -30.37 -4.28 -14.27
CA GLY A 22 -30.40 -3.79 -12.90
C GLY A 22 -30.22 -2.27 -12.87
N GLY A 23 -30.96 -1.57 -12.00
CA GLY A 23 -30.85 -0.13 -11.85
C GLY A 23 -29.41 0.32 -11.58
N TYR A 24 -29.12 1.61 -11.80
CA TYR A 24 -27.81 2.24 -11.56
C TYR A 24 -27.16 1.84 -10.21
N GLN A 25 -27.98 1.60 -9.18
CA GLN A 25 -27.51 1.13 -7.87
C GLN A 25 -26.85 -0.25 -7.88
N GLU A 26 -27.29 -1.20 -8.71
CA GLU A 26 -26.75 -2.57 -8.74
C GLU A 26 -25.41 -2.62 -9.49
N VAL A 27 -25.26 -1.83 -10.55
CA VAL A 27 -23.96 -1.61 -11.21
C VAL A 27 -22.98 -0.94 -10.23
N TRP A 28 -23.44 0.11 -9.54
CA TRP A 28 -22.61 0.82 -8.57
C TRP A 28 -22.22 -0.07 -7.39
N LYS A 29 -23.11 -0.96 -6.94
CA LYS A 29 -22.81 -1.97 -5.92
C LYS A 29 -21.78 -2.98 -6.42
N ALA A 30 -21.96 -3.55 -7.61
CA ALA A 30 -21.00 -4.49 -8.19
C ALA A 30 -19.61 -3.87 -8.41
N LEU A 31 -19.55 -2.58 -8.78
CA LEU A 31 -18.30 -1.82 -8.86
C LEU A 31 -17.66 -1.64 -7.48
N LYS A 32 -18.43 -1.24 -6.46
CA LYS A 32 -17.92 -1.13 -5.08
C LYS A 32 -17.45 -2.47 -4.54
N ASP A 33 -18.22 -3.54 -4.68
CA ASP A 33 -17.82 -4.86 -4.20
C ASP A 33 -16.53 -5.36 -4.88
N ARG A 34 -16.33 -5.01 -6.17
CA ARG A 34 -15.16 -5.43 -6.95
C ARG A 34 -13.93 -4.55 -6.75
N TYR A 35 -14.09 -3.25 -6.52
CA TYR A 35 -12.98 -2.28 -6.50
C TYR A 35 -12.77 -1.58 -5.14
N ASP A 36 -13.74 -1.64 -4.23
CA ASP A 36 -13.68 -1.09 -2.87
C ASP A 36 -13.46 -2.21 -1.84
N ASN A 37 -12.71 -3.26 -2.21
CA ASN A 37 -12.25 -4.26 -1.26
C ASN A 37 -11.13 -3.65 -0.39
N LYS A 38 -11.54 -2.82 0.57
CA LYS A 38 -10.65 -2.16 1.55
C LYS A 38 -9.69 -3.14 2.20
N LYS A 39 -10.11 -4.39 2.45
CA LYS A 39 -9.24 -5.43 3.01
C LYS A 39 -8.10 -5.79 2.07
N GLN A 40 -8.40 -6.07 0.80
CA GLN A 40 -7.37 -6.42 -0.19
C GLN A 40 -6.42 -5.25 -0.46
N LEU A 41 -6.95 -4.02 -0.52
CA LEU A 41 -6.13 -2.83 -0.66
C LEU A 41 -5.23 -2.63 0.58
N ALA A 42 -5.75 -2.85 1.78
CA ALA A 42 -4.97 -2.82 3.01
C ALA A 42 -3.84 -3.86 2.95
N GLU A 43 -4.13 -5.10 2.56
CA GLU A 43 -3.12 -6.16 2.39
C GLU A 43 -2.00 -5.76 1.41
N ILE A 44 -2.32 -5.09 0.30
CA ILE A 44 -1.33 -4.57 -0.66
C ILE A 44 -0.43 -3.53 0.01
N HIS A 45 -1.01 -2.55 0.71
CA HIS A 45 -0.25 -1.49 1.37
C HIS A 45 0.60 -2.01 2.54
N VAL A 46 0.10 -2.98 3.30
CA VAL A 46 0.85 -3.71 4.34
C VAL A 46 2.01 -4.46 3.69
N SER A 47 1.75 -5.23 2.62
CA SER A 47 2.80 -5.98 1.93
C SER A 47 3.90 -5.05 1.41
N ARG A 48 3.54 -3.91 0.83
CA ARG A 48 4.50 -2.89 0.38
C ARG A 48 5.33 -2.32 1.53
N PHE A 49 4.71 -2.11 2.68
CA PHE A 49 5.38 -1.62 3.89
C PHE A 49 6.35 -2.66 4.47
N LEU A 50 5.94 -3.93 4.58
CA LEU A 50 6.80 -5.01 5.07
C LEU A 50 7.97 -5.30 4.11
N ASN A 51 7.74 -5.18 2.81
CA ASN A 51 8.70 -5.44 1.75
C ASN A 51 9.45 -4.19 1.26
N LEU A 52 9.59 -3.18 2.11
CA LEU A 52 10.43 -2.01 1.83
C LEU A 52 11.81 -2.44 1.33
N LYS A 53 12.29 -1.79 0.28
CA LYS A 53 13.63 -2.02 -0.25
C LYS A 53 14.66 -1.46 0.72
N THR A 54 15.68 -2.25 1.03
CA THR A 54 16.80 -1.81 1.86
C THR A 54 17.65 -0.81 1.08
N ALA A 55 17.91 0.35 1.67
CA ALA A 55 18.86 1.31 1.11
C ALA A 55 20.29 0.83 1.36
N THR A 56 20.99 0.46 0.29
CA THR A 56 22.39 -0.03 0.37
C THR A 56 23.41 1.10 0.41
N HIS A 57 23.07 2.26 -0.15
CA HIS A 57 23.91 3.47 -0.15
C HIS A 57 23.19 4.61 0.56
N GLU A 58 23.94 5.39 1.32
CA GLU A 58 23.45 6.61 1.94
C GLU A 58 23.30 7.69 0.86
N SER A 59 22.07 7.92 0.43
CA SER A 59 21.74 9.02 -0.47
C SER A 59 20.42 9.64 -0.02
N SER A 60 20.28 10.95 -0.23
CA SER A 60 19.03 11.65 0.09
C SER A 60 17.84 11.00 -0.62
N GLN A 61 18.02 10.58 -1.87
CA GLN A 61 17.01 9.91 -2.67
C GLN A 61 16.60 8.55 -2.09
N SER A 62 17.55 7.74 -1.60
CA SER A 62 17.22 6.41 -1.06
C SER A 62 16.47 6.51 0.27
N LEU A 63 16.86 7.45 1.13
CA LEU A 63 16.18 7.72 2.39
C LEU A 63 14.78 8.30 2.19
N LEU A 64 14.63 9.28 1.27
CA LEU A 64 13.33 9.83 0.91
C LEU A 64 12.39 8.76 0.37
N ALA A 65 12.88 7.87 -0.51
CA ALA A 65 12.05 6.80 -1.05
C ALA A 65 11.49 5.85 0.03
N ILE A 66 12.26 5.58 1.09
CA ILE A 66 11.80 4.81 2.25
C ILE A 66 10.70 5.60 2.97
N VAL A 67 10.96 6.85 3.32
CA VAL A 67 10.01 7.71 4.04
C VAL A 67 8.70 7.87 3.27
N ASP A 68 8.78 8.14 1.96
CA ASP A 68 7.61 8.30 1.10
C ASP A 68 6.79 7.03 1.05
N THR A 69 7.42 5.87 0.89
CA THR A 69 6.71 4.58 0.84
C THR A 69 6.04 4.27 2.18
N VAL A 70 6.70 4.55 3.30
CA VAL A 70 6.13 4.37 4.65
C VAL A 70 4.91 5.28 4.82
N HIS A 71 5.05 6.57 4.52
CA HIS A 71 3.97 7.54 4.64
C HIS A 71 2.78 7.20 3.72
N GLU A 72 3.05 6.80 2.48
CA GLU A 72 2.01 6.42 1.53
C GLU A 72 1.22 5.19 2.03
N SER A 73 1.93 4.14 2.45
CA SER A 73 1.30 2.93 3.00
C SER A 73 0.47 3.23 4.25
N LEU A 74 1.03 3.94 5.24
CA LEU A 74 0.30 4.26 6.47
C LEU A 74 -0.91 5.18 6.20
N ARG A 75 -0.78 6.16 5.30
CA ARG A 75 -1.90 7.02 4.92
C ARG A 75 -3.02 6.22 4.26
N ALA A 76 -2.69 5.32 3.35
CA ALA A 76 -3.68 4.47 2.70
C ALA A 76 -4.41 3.59 3.72
N LEU A 77 -3.68 2.97 4.64
CA LEU A 77 -4.25 2.16 5.72
C LEU A 77 -5.21 2.97 6.60
N ARG A 78 -4.87 4.22 6.91
CA ARG A 78 -5.76 5.13 7.64
C ARG A 78 -7.05 5.44 6.87
N VAL A 79 -6.97 5.68 5.56
CA VAL A 79 -8.14 5.91 4.71
C VAL A 79 -9.04 4.67 4.63
N MET A 80 -8.47 3.48 4.76
CA MET A 80 -9.20 2.21 4.81
C MET A 80 -9.69 1.84 6.22
N ASP A 81 -9.71 2.80 7.15
CA ASP A 81 -10.17 2.62 8.53
C ASP A 81 -9.39 1.53 9.30
N THR A 82 -8.14 1.28 8.93
CA THR A 82 -7.27 0.32 9.64
C THR A 82 -6.69 0.97 10.90
N PRO A 83 -6.76 0.32 12.07
CA PRO A 83 -6.19 0.86 13.31
C PRO A 83 -4.66 0.81 13.25
N ILE A 84 -4.04 1.92 12.86
CA ILE A 84 -2.57 2.08 12.76
C ILE A 84 -1.96 2.90 13.91
N ASN A 85 -2.77 3.34 14.87
CA ASN A 85 -2.38 4.22 15.97
C ASN A 85 -1.32 3.65 16.92
N GLN A 86 -1.14 2.33 16.95
CA GLN A 86 -0.14 1.66 17.78
C GLN A 86 0.94 0.96 16.95
N TRP A 87 1.02 1.27 15.65
CA TRP A 87 1.95 0.58 14.76
C TRP A 87 3.39 1.02 14.94
N ASP A 88 3.68 2.10 15.68
CA ASP A 88 5.05 2.57 15.90
C ASP A 88 5.97 1.47 16.43
N ALA A 89 5.46 0.61 17.33
CA ALA A 89 6.20 -0.54 17.88
C ALA A 89 6.63 -1.57 16.81
N LEU A 90 5.90 -1.64 15.69
CA LEU A 90 6.24 -2.49 14.54
C LEU A 90 6.97 -1.69 13.45
N ALA A 91 6.53 -0.47 13.20
CA ALA A 91 6.94 0.32 12.07
C ALA A 91 8.36 0.85 12.22
N VAL A 92 8.72 1.32 13.41
CA VAL A 92 10.06 1.79 13.73
C VAL A 92 11.11 0.70 13.47
N PRO A 93 11.03 -0.51 14.05
CA PRO A 93 12.05 -1.53 13.80
C PRO A 93 12.11 -1.98 12.33
N ILE A 94 10.97 -2.04 11.62
CA ILE A 94 10.95 -2.35 10.18
C ILE A 94 11.70 -1.29 9.39
N VAL A 95 11.39 0.00 9.59
CA VAL A 95 12.04 1.10 8.88
C VAL A 95 13.52 1.15 9.20
N VAL A 96 13.89 1.09 10.48
CA VAL A 96 15.29 1.10 10.92
C VAL A 96 16.07 -0.05 10.29
N ALA A 97 15.49 -1.25 10.17
CA ALA A 97 16.14 -2.38 9.51
C ALA A 97 16.50 -2.09 8.04
N LYS A 98 15.73 -1.25 7.34
CA LYS A 98 15.92 -0.89 5.93
C LYS A 98 16.86 0.29 5.70
N LEU A 99 17.27 1.00 6.75
CA LEU A 99 18.21 2.10 6.66
C LEU A 99 19.64 1.62 6.35
N PRO A 100 20.46 2.47 5.68
CA PRO A 100 21.89 2.24 5.51
C PRO A 100 22.60 2.08 6.86
N ALA A 101 23.75 1.40 6.87
CA ALA A 101 24.47 1.08 8.11
C ALA A 101 24.87 2.33 8.92
N ILE A 102 25.31 3.39 8.24
CA ILE A 102 25.73 4.66 8.87
C ILE A 102 24.52 5.34 9.52
N THR A 103 23.45 5.56 8.76
CA THR A 103 22.20 6.16 9.24
C THR A 103 21.58 5.37 10.40
N LYS A 104 21.64 4.04 10.34
CA LYS A 104 21.17 3.14 11.41
C LYS A 104 21.98 3.32 12.69
N ARG A 105 23.32 3.39 12.58
CA ARG A 105 24.21 3.65 13.73
C ARG A 105 23.89 5.01 14.36
N ASP A 106 23.75 6.05 13.54
CA ASP A 106 23.47 7.40 14.02
C ASP A 106 22.10 7.50 14.69
N TRP A 107 21.10 6.76 14.19
CA TRP A 107 19.80 6.61 14.85
C TRP A 107 19.92 6.01 16.25
N TYR A 108 20.64 4.87 16.39
CA TYR A 108 20.84 4.24 17.70
C TYR A 108 21.59 5.13 18.68
N MET A 109 22.58 5.89 18.22
CA MET A 109 23.33 6.83 19.07
C MET A 109 22.45 7.98 19.60
N ARG A 110 21.44 8.40 18.82
CA ARG A 110 20.47 9.42 19.26
C ARG A 110 19.46 8.84 20.24
N CYS A 111 18.90 7.68 19.94
CA CYS A 111 17.90 7.03 20.79
C CYS A 111 18.49 6.49 22.11
N SER A 112 19.76 6.07 22.13
CA SER A 112 20.43 5.67 23.38
C SER A 112 20.64 6.85 24.34
N GLY A 113 20.77 8.08 23.82
CA GLY A 113 20.86 9.30 24.63
C GLY A 113 19.52 9.72 25.27
N GLU A 114 18.38 9.35 24.68
CA GLU A 114 17.04 9.72 25.16
C GLU A 114 16.50 8.78 26.26
N THR A 115 17.11 7.60 26.46
CA THR A 115 16.72 6.66 27.53
C THR A 115 17.41 6.91 28.87
N CYS A 116 18.21 8.00 28.98
CA CYS A 116 18.78 8.49 30.23
C CYS A 116 18.19 9.87 30.57
N SER A 117 16.89 9.92 30.85
CA SER A 117 16.20 11.01 31.56
C SER A 117 14.94 10.47 32.22
#